data_AF-A0A6M4P7S8-F1
#
_entry.id   AF-A0A6M4P7S8-F1
#
_cell.length_a   1.000
_cell.length_b   1.000
_cell.length_c   1.000
_cell.angle_alpha   90.00
_cell.angle_beta   90.00
_cell.angle_gamma   90.00
#
_symmetry.space_group_name_H-M   'P 1'
#
loop_
_entity.id
_entity.type
_entity.pdbx_description
1 polymer ?
#
loop_
_entity_poly.entity_id
_entity_poly.type
_entity_poly.pdbx_seq_one_letter_code
_entity_poly.pdbx_strand_id
1 'polypeptide(L)'
;MLLNVVLGLGAAGVWVYNIRSHKKTKTKEEQEQIELEIGRKEEQEQIERKEALRLRTIRCEKEVPEFEQEWEVRFRSLIVIDSNIWMKKEFSKLFENLEWVMKRFSSSITMSSIQFDEIIKLKDLPYSHPKSHLARCALARIEDFQKKGMININHIQLEARKYAYADPDIIKLLLGSVGKYPVTTLISNDTELRIRANQILEDKSQTDFLSIKGQDLDILIKQYRENIGFLYS
;
A
#
# COMPACT_ATOMS: atom_id res chain seq x y z
N MET A 1 -16.62 9.44 0.46
CA MET A 1 -17.51 9.70 1.63
C MET A 1 -16.81 10.38 2.83
N LEU A 2 -15.55 10.81 2.73
CA LEU A 2 -14.84 11.51 3.82
C LEU A 2 -14.94 13.05 3.75
N LEU A 3 -15.39 13.62 2.62
CA LEU A 3 -15.45 15.07 2.43
C LEU A 3 -16.63 15.75 3.15
N ASN A 4 -17.72 15.02 3.42
CA ASN A 4 -18.92 15.60 4.03
C ASN A 4 -18.80 15.76 5.57
N VAL A 5 -17.92 15.01 6.22
CA VAL A 5 -17.75 15.05 7.69
C VAL A 5 -16.88 16.25 8.11
N VAL A 6 -15.88 16.62 7.29
CA VAL A 6 -15.00 17.77 7.58
C VAL A 6 -15.71 19.11 7.39
N LEU A 7 -16.69 19.17 6.48
CA LEU A 7 -17.49 20.39 6.26
C LEU A 7 -18.52 20.65 7.37
N GLY A 8 -19.01 19.61 8.05
CA GLY A 8 -19.93 19.75 9.18
C GLY A 8 -19.30 20.36 10.44
N LEU A 9 -18.05 20.00 10.73
CA LEU A 9 -17.32 20.48 11.91
C LEU A 9 -16.97 21.98 11.84
N GLY A 10 -16.64 22.48 10.65
CA GLY A 10 -16.36 23.91 10.43
C GLY A 10 -17.61 24.79 10.59
N ALA A 11 -18.77 24.31 10.14
CA ALA A 11 -20.03 25.04 10.25
C ALA A 11 -20.53 25.17 11.69
N ALA A 12 -20.39 24.11 12.51
CA ALA A 12 -20.79 24.13 13.92
C ALA A 12 -19.92 25.08 14.75
N GLY A 13 -18.60 25.09 14.55
CA GLY A 13 -17.68 26.00 15.26
C GLY A 13 -17.94 27.47 14.95
N VAL A 14 -18.21 27.80 13.67
CA VAL A 14 -18.59 29.16 13.24
C VAL A 14 -19.95 29.58 13.81
N TRP A 15 -20.91 28.65 13.91
CA TRP A 15 -22.23 28.90 14.48
C TRP A 15 -22.20 29.14 16.00
N VAL A 16 -21.46 28.30 16.75
CA VAL A 16 -21.24 28.47 18.20
C VAL A 16 -20.54 29.79 18.52
N TYR A 17 -19.57 30.19 17.70
CA TYR A 17 -18.89 31.49 17.84
C TYR A 17 -19.83 32.67 17.57
N ASN A 18 -20.65 32.59 16.52
CA ASN A 18 -21.64 33.62 16.20
C ASN A 18 -22.69 33.78 17.31
N ILE A 19 -23.18 32.70 17.90
CA ILE A 19 -24.15 32.73 19.00
C ILE A 19 -23.56 33.31 20.28
N ARG A 20 -22.31 32.96 20.63
CA ARG A 20 -21.63 33.56 21.79
C ARG A 20 -21.46 35.07 21.64
N SER A 21 -21.25 35.58 20.42
CA SER A 21 -21.15 37.03 20.16
C SER A 21 -22.47 37.78 20.34
N HIS A 22 -23.62 37.11 20.17
CA HIS A 22 -24.97 37.69 20.23
C HIS A 22 -25.61 37.67 21.63
N LYS A 23 -24.89 37.23 22.67
CA LYS A 23 -25.39 37.20 24.06
C LYS A 23 -25.64 38.56 24.70
N LYS A 24 -25.19 39.68 24.10
CA LYS A 24 -25.21 41.02 24.74
C LYS A 24 -26.57 41.73 24.82
N THR A 25 -27.63 41.25 24.15
CA THR A 25 -28.93 41.95 24.06
C THR A 25 -30.18 41.08 24.33
N LYS A 26 -30.01 39.82 24.76
CA LYS A 26 -31.12 38.86 24.91
C LYS A 26 -31.65 38.76 26.34
N THR A 27 -32.93 38.45 26.48
CA THR A 27 -33.59 38.20 27.78
C THR A 27 -33.04 36.95 28.45
N LYS A 28 -33.18 36.86 29.78
CA LYS A 28 -32.65 35.76 30.59
C LYS A 28 -33.19 34.39 30.14
N GLU A 29 -34.46 34.33 29.75
CA GLU A 29 -35.11 33.13 29.21
C GLU A 29 -34.55 32.70 27.84
N GLU A 30 -34.23 33.64 26.96
CA GLU A 30 -33.60 33.35 25.66
C GLU A 30 -32.17 32.83 25.82
N GLN A 31 -31.44 33.29 26.83
CA GLN A 31 -30.10 32.79 27.14
C GLN A 31 -30.14 31.34 27.65
N GLU A 32 -31.10 31.00 28.51
CA GLU A 32 -31.31 29.63 29.01
C GLU A 32 -31.70 28.65 27.89
N GLN A 33 -32.58 29.07 26.96
CA GLN A 33 -32.95 28.23 25.81
C GLN A 33 -31.77 27.96 24.87
N ILE A 34 -30.91 28.96 24.63
CA ILE A 34 -29.71 28.79 23.80
C ILE A 34 -28.72 27.83 24.47
N GLU A 35 -28.54 27.92 25.79
CA GLU A 35 -27.64 27.01 26.52
C GLU A 35 -28.15 25.57 26.51
N LEU A 36 -29.47 25.37 26.65
CA LEU A 36 -30.09 24.05 26.48
C LEU A 36 -29.91 23.50 25.07
N GLU A 37 -30.07 24.33 24.03
CA GLU A 37 -29.90 23.89 22.64
C GLU A 37 -28.44 23.53 22.31
N ILE A 38 -27.48 24.32 22.82
CA ILE A 38 -26.05 24.02 22.70
C ILE A 38 -25.73 22.70 23.41
N GLY A 39 -26.20 22.52 24.65
CA GLY A 39 -25.98 21.28 25.41
C GLY A 39 -26.52 20.04 24.70
N ARG A 40 -27.74 20.13 24.12
CA ARG A 40 -28.33 19.02 23.34
C ARG A 40 -27.54 18.71 22.07
N LYS A 41 -27.03 19.73 21.37
CA LYS A 41 -26.18 19.55 20.18
C LYS A 41 -24.84 18.91 20.52
N GLU A 42 -24.20 19.35 21.61
CA GLU A 42 -22.95 18.77 22.09
C GLU A 42 -23.15 17.30 22.52
N GLU A 43 -24.24 16.98 23.22
CA GLU A 43 -24.58 15.61 23.60
C GLU A 43 -24.82 14.72 22.37
N GLN A 44 -25.60 15.21 21.39
CA GLN A 44 -25.84 14.47 20.16
C GLN A 44 -24.55 14.23 19.36
N GLU A 45 -23.67 15.23 19.27
CA GLU A 45 -22.37 15.07 18.60
C GLU A 45 -21.48 14.05 19.34
N GLN A 46 -21.53 14.00 20.67
CA GLN A 46 -20.82 12.97 21.44
C GLN A 46 -21.35 11.57 21.17
N ILE A 47 -22.67 11.41 21.04
CA ILE A 47 -23.29 10.12 20.69
C ILE A 47 -22.86 9.70 19.28
N GLU A 48 -22.98 10.58 18.29
CA GLU A 48 -22.60 10.30 16.90
C GLU A 48 -21.10 9.95 16.79
N ARG A 49 -20.23 10.65 17.52
CA ARG A 49 -18.79 10.34 17.58
C ARG A 49 -18.54 8.96 18.20
N LYS A 50 -19.23 8.60 19.30
CA LYS A 50 -19.11 7.29 19.94
C LYS A 50 -19.60 6.17 19.02
N GLU A 51 -20.70 6.38 18.32
CA GLU A 51 -21.22 5.40 17.34
C GLU A 51 -20.28 5.23 16.15
N ALA A 52 -19.77 6.33 15.58
CA ALA A 52 -18.80 6.28 14.49
C ALA A 52 -17.51 5.54 14.91
N LEU A 53 -17.03 5.78 16.14
CA LEU A 53 -15.88 5.08 16.70
C LEU A 53 -16.16 3.58 16.87
N ARG A 54 -17.34 3.22 17.39
CA ARG A 54 -17.76 1.83 17.56
C ARG A 54 -17.83 1.10 16.21
N LEU A 55 -18.47 1.71 15.20
CA LEU A 55 -18.58 1.13 13.86
C LEU A 55 -17.21 0.98 13.20
N ARG A 56 -16.32 1.97 13.36
CA ARG A 56 -14.94 1.87 12.86
C ARG A 56 -14.17 0.74 13.53
N THR A 57 -14.33 0.58 14.85
CA THR A 57 -13.69 -0.51 15.62
C THR A 57 -14.13 -1.87 15.11
N ILE A 58 -15.44 -2.12 15.01
CA ILE A 58 -15.99 -3.39 14.48
C ILE A 58 -15.45 -3.68 13.07
N ARG A 59 -15.38 -2.66 12.22
CA ARG A 59 -14.84 -2.82 10.86
C ARG A 59 -13.35 -3.20 10.90
N CYS A 60 -12.53 -2.49 11.67
CA CYS A 60 -11.10 -2.76 11.76
C CYS A 60 -10.82 -4.14 12.38
N GLU A 61 -11.58 -4.54 13.41
CA GLU A 61 -11.50 -5.88 14.05
C GLU A 61 -11.81 -7.01 13.08
N LYS A 62 -12.59 -6.75 12.02
CA LYS A 62 -12.86 -7.70 10.95
C LYS A 62 -11.80 -7.66 9.85
N GLU A 63 -11.49 -6.47 9.32
CA GLU A 63 -10.62 -6.31 8.16
C GLU A 63 -9.15 -6.67 8.45
N VAL A 64 -8.67 -6.47 9.68
CA VAL A 64 -7.27 -6.77 10.06
C VAL A 64 -7.00 -8.27 10.03
N PRO A 65 -7.78 -9.14 10.69
CA PRO A 65 -7.59 -10.59 10.60
C PRO A 65 -7.79 -11.14 9.18
N GLU A 66 -8.75 -10.62 8.41
CA GLU A 66 -8.97 -11.04 7.01
C GLU A 66 -7.73 -10.77 6.15
N PHE A 67 -7.15 -9.57 6.28
CA PHE A 67 -5.90 -9.24 5.59
C PHE A 67 -4.75 -10.14 6.06
N GLU A 68 -4.58 -10.34 7.37
CA GLU A 68 -3.50 -11.19 7.90
C GLU A 68 -3.60 -12.63 7.39
N GLN A 69 -4.80 -13.22 7.43
CA GLN A 69 -5.01 -14.59 6.97
C GLN A 69 -4.67 -14.76 5.49
N GLU A 70 -5.06 -13.83 4.64
CA GLU A 70 -4.80 -13.90 3.19
C GLU A 70 -3.34 -13.57 2.86
N TRP A 71 -2.83 -12.47 3.41
CA TRP A 71 -1.57 -11.89 2.98
C TRP A 71 -0.36 -12.42 3.74
N GLU A 72 -0.50 -12.94 4.95
CA GLU A 72 0.64 -13.52 5.69
C GLU A 72 1.27 -14.66 4.87
N VAL A 73 0.46 -15.59 4.35
CA VAL A 73 0.96 -16.72 3.58
C VAL A 73 1.61 -16.24 2.28
N ARG A 74 1.03 -15.22 1.62
CA ARG A 74 1.63 -14.60 0.41
C ARG A 74 2.96 -13.92 0.70
N PHE A 75 3.06 -13.16 1.79
CA PHE A 75 4.30 -12.48 2.18
C PHE A 75 5.39 -13.48 2.60
N ARG A 76 5.04 -14.57 3.28
CA ARG A 76 6.01 -15.61 3.65
C ARG A 76 6.43 -16.51 2.48
N SER A 77 5.78 -16.40 1.32
CA SER A 77 6.05 -17.20 0.12
C SER A 77 6.86 -16.42 -0.92
N LEU A 78 6.66 -16.70 -2.22
CA LEU A 78 7.37 -16.00 -3.29
C LEU A 78 6.65 -14.70 -3.68
N ILE A 79 7.35 -13.57 -3.53
CA ILE A 79 6.94 -12.28 -4.09
C ILE A 79 7.94 -11.87 -5.18
N VAL A 80 7.41 -11.54 -6.36
CA VAL A 80 8.19 -11.00 -7.49
C VAL A 80 7.61 -9.64 -7.88
N ILE A 81 8.46 -8.63 -8.02
CA ILE A 81 8.08 -7.27 -8.39
C ILE A 81 8.71 -6.92 -9.73
N ASP A 82 7.91 -6.48 -10.69
CA ASP A 82 8.34 -6.02 -12.03
C ASP A 82 9.30 -4.81 -11.95
N SER A 83 10.29 -4.74 -12.86
CA SER A 83 11.30 -3.67 -12.93
C SER A 83 10.66 -2.29 -13.10
N ASN A 84 9.53 -2.19 -13.80
CA ASN A 84 8.80 -0.94 -13.95
C ASN A 84 8.25 -0.39 -12.63
N ILE A 85 7.86 -1.27 -11.70
CA ILE A 85 7.40 -0.86 -10.37
C ILE A 85 8.57 -0.28 -9.57
N TRP A 86 9.73 -0.95 -9.62
CA TRP A 86 10.97 -0.46 -8.99
C TRP A 86 11.41 0.91 -9.51
N MET A 87 11.22 1.18 -10.80
CA MET A 87 11.72 2.39 -11.47
C MET A 87 10.82 3.62 -11.29
N LYS A 88 9.49 3.46 -11.21
CA LYS A 88 8.58 4.61 -11.21
C LYS A 88 8.53 5.31 -9.84
N LYS A 89 8.62 6.63 -9.85
CA LYS A 89 8.58 7.48 -8.65
C LYS A 89 7.23 7.40 -7.91
N GLU A 90 6.13 7.18 -8.63
CA GLU A 90 4.79 7.06 -8.05
C GLU A 90 4.70 5.94 -7.00
N PHE A 91 5.55 4.92 -7.06
CA PHE A 91 5.59 3.81 -6.11
C PHE A 91 6.46 4.05 -4.86
N SER A 92 6.95 5.26 -4.60
CA SER A 92 7.73 5.49 -3.37
C SER A 92 6.95 5.14 -2.11
N LYS A 93 5.66 5.51 -2.03
CA LYS A 93 4.79 5.15 -0.90
C LYS A 93 4.57 3.64 -0.79
N LEU A 94 4.41 2.96 -1.93
CA LEU A 94 4.31 1.50 -1.97
C LEU A 94 5.54 0.86 -1.31
N PHE A 95 6.77 1.31 -1.61
CA PHE A 95 7.96 0.73 -1.00
C PHE A 95 8.09 1.03 0.51
N GLU A 96 7.66 2.21 0.98
CA GLU A 96 7.57 2.51 2.42
C GLU A 96 6.56 1.60 3.13
N ASN A 97 5.42 1.34 2.50
CA ASN A 97 4.39 0.44 3.02
C ASN A 97 4.81 -1.04 2.94
N LEU A 98 5.47 -1.45 1.86
CA LEU A 98 6.05 -2.78 1.69
C LEU A 98 7.09 -3.05 2.78
N GLU A 99 8.01 -2.12 3.04
CA GLU A 99 8.99 -2.27 4.11
C GLU A 99 8.31 -2.55 5.45
N TRP A 100 7.26 -1.78 5.77
CA TRP A 100 6.53 -1.93 7.03
C TRP A 100 5.86 -3.31 7.15
N VAL A 101 5.14 -3.75 6.13
CA VAL A 101 4.43 -5.04 6.17
C VAL A 101 5.40 -6.23 6.08
N MET A 102 6.52 -6.08 5.36
CA MET A 102 7.53 -7.12 5.24
C MET A 102 8.28 -7.35 6.56
N LYS A 103 8.55 -6.28 7.33
CA LYS A 103 9.06 -6.42 8.72
C LYS A 103 8.10 -7.23 9.58
N ARG A 104 6.80 -6.96 9.46
CA ARG A 104 5.76 -7.64 10.25
C ARG A 104 5.72 -9.15 9.94
N PHE A 105 5.77 -9.53 8.67
CA PHE A 105 5.69 -10.93 8.26
C PHE A 105 7.05 -11.63 8.10
N SER A 106 8.16 -10.94 8.39
CA SER A 106 9.53 -11.44 8.20
C SER A 106 9.75 -11.99 6.78
N SER A 107 9.36 -11.19 5.77
CA SER A 107 9.35 -11.60 4.37
C SER A 107 10.44 -10.96 3.53
N SER A 108 10.67 -11.54 2.35
CA SER A 108 11.64 -11.06 1.37
C SER A 108 11.08 -11.13 -0.05
N ILE A 109 11.44 -10.16 -0.89
CA ILE A 109 11.16 -10.16 -2.32
C ILE A 109 12.26 -10.94 -3.04
N THR A 110 11.89 -11.71 -4.07
CA THR A 110 12.85 -12.35 -4.97
C THR A 110 12.91 -11.61 -6.30
N MET A 111 14.13 -11.31 -6.73
CA MET A 111 14.44 -10.64 -8.00
C MET A 111 15.35 -11.54 -8.84
N SER A 112 15.07 -11.63 -10.14
CA SER A 112 15.97 -12.30 -11.08
C SER A 112 17.20 -11.44 -11.37
N SER A 113 18.38 -12.04 -11.56
CA SER A 113 19.57 -11.31 -12.02
C SER A 113 19.34 -10.60 -13.35
N ILE A 114 18.54 -11.17 -14.25
CA ILE A 114 18.22 -10.55 -15.55
C ILE A 114 17.38 -9.29 -15.38
N GLN A 115 16.49 -9.27 -14.40
CA GLN A 115 15.72 -8.08 -14.05
C GLN A 115 16.63 -6.99 -13.48
N PHE A 116 17.60 -7.36 -12.65
CA PHE A 116 18.59 -6.43 -12.13
C PHE A 116 19.47 -5.86 -13.27
N ASP A 117 19.95 -6.71 -14.18
CA ASP A 117 20.75 -6.31 -15.34
C ASP A 117 20.00 -5.36 -16.28
N GLU A 118 18.69 -5.55 -16.46
CA GLU A 118 17.85 -4.63 -17.21
C GLU A 118 17.86 -3.22 -16.60
N ILE A 119 17.77 -3.12 -15.26
CA ILE A 119 17.85 -1.85 -14.55
C ILE A 119 19.24 -1.22 -14.70
N ILE A 120 20.32 -2.02 -14.61
CA ILE A 120 21.70 -1.53 -14.81
C ILE A 120 21.90 -0.98 -16.22
N LYS A 121 21.44 -1.72 -17.24
CA LYS A 121 21.48 -1.26 -18.63
C LYS A 121 20.78 0.08 -18.82
N LEU A 122 19.62 0.27 -18.17
CA LEU A 122 18.88 1.54 -18.23
C LEU A 122 19.61 2.67 -17.51
N LYS A 123 20.33 2.40 -16.41
CA LYS A 123 21.21 3.37 -15.74
C LYS A 123 22.33 3.86 -16.65
N ASP A 124 22.87 2.99 -17.49
CA ASP A 124 24.02 3.29 -18.36
C ASP A 124 23.66 4.11 -19.62
N LEU A 125 22.37 4.36 -19.84
CA LEU A 125 21.95 5.39 -20.79
C LEU A 125 22.47 6.77 -20.37
N PRO A 126 22.63 7.72 -21.32
CA PRO A 126 23.02 9.09 -21.02
C PRO A 126 22.16 9.70 -19.91
N TYR A 127 22.76 10.52 -19.04
CA TYR A 127 22.06 11.08 -17.88
C TYR A 127 20.82 11.89 -18.27
N SER A 128 20.84 12.57 -19.42
CA SER A 128 19.69 13.29 -19.97
C SER A 128 18.51 12.39 -20.34
N HIS A 129 18.70 11.07 -20.45
CA HIS A 129 17.66 10.13 -20.79
C HIS A 129 16.76 9.86 -19.56
N PRO A 130 15.43 10.08 -19.64
CA PRO A 130 14.52 9.92 -18.49
C PRO A 130 14.62 8.55 -17.80
N LYS A 131 14.79 7.47 -18.57
CA LYS A 131 14.95 6.11 -18.03
C LYS A 131 16.22 5.93 -17.18
N SER A 132 17.30 6.68 -17.44
CA SER A 132 18.54 6.60 -16.63
C SER A 132 18.27 7.05 -15.20
N HIS A 133 17.55 8.16 -15.04
CA HIS A 133 17.15 8.64 -13.72
C HIS A 133 16.24 7.65 -12.97
N LEU A 134 15.25 7.07 -13.65
CA LEU A 134 14.33 6.10 -13.05
C LEU A 134 15.05 4.82 -12.63
N ALA A 135 16.00 4.33 -13.43
CA ALA A 135 16.83 3.20 -13.09
C ALA A 135 17.71 3.48 -11.86
N ARG A 136 18.28 4.68 -11.74
CA ARG A 136 19.03 5.08 -10.53
C ARG A 136 18.14 5.12 -9.28
N CYS A 137 16.89 5.56 -9.41
CA CYS A 137 15.92 5.48 -8.32
C CYS A 137 15.61 4.03 -7.92
N ALA A 138 15.45 3.12 -8.90
CA ALA A 138 15.26 1.71 -8.62
C ALA A 138 16.45 1.11 -7.86
N LEU A 139 17.68 1.42 -8.28
CA LEU A 139 18.89 0.92 -7.63
C LEU A 139 19.02 1.38 -6.19
N ALA A 140 18.69 2.65 -5.90
CA ALA A 140 18.69 3.15 -4.52
C ALA A 140 17.68 2.39 -3.63
N ARG A 141 16.49 2.05 -4.17
CA ARG A 141 15.48 1.25 -3.46
C ARG A 141 15.95 -0.19 -3.26
N ILE A 142 16.54 -0.80 -4.29
CA ILE A 142 17.06 -2.17 -4.23
C ILE A 142 18.19 -2.26 -3.19
N GLU A 143 19.11 -1.30 -3.19
CA GLU A 143 20.21 -1.22 -2.23
C GLU A 143 19.69 -1.09 -0.78
N ASP A 144 18.71 -0.23 -0.55
CA ASP A 144 18.08 -0.06 0.75
C ASP A 144 17.37 -1.35 1.23
N PHE A 145 16.61 -2.00 0.35
CA PHE A 145 15.96 -3.28 0.66
C PHE A 145 16.98 -4.40 0.92
N GLN A 146 18.11 -4.39 0.20
CA GLN A 146 19.18 -5.38 0.39
C GLN A 146 19.86 -5.20 1.74
N LYS A 147 20.17 -3.96 2.15
CA LYS A 147 20.71 -3.63 3.48
C LYS A 147 19.80 -4.10 4.62
N LYS A 148 18.48 -4.11 4.37
CA LYS A 148 17.45 -4.56 5.32
C LYS A 148 17.17 -6.06 5.26
N GLY A 149 17.82 -6.81 4.35
CA GLY A 149 17.56 -8.25 4.17
C GLY A 149 16.19 -8.56 3.53
N MET A 150 15.56 -7.59 2.87
CA MET A 150 14.20 -7.69 2.33
C MET A 150 14.16 -8.04 0.84
N ILE A 151 15.30 -8.13 0.17
CA ILE A 151 15.37 -8.58 -1.22
C ILE A 151 16.50 -9.58 -1.39
N ASN A 152 16.20 -10.64 -2.13
CA ASN A 152 17.17 -11.60 -2.61
C ASN A 152 17.24 -11.52 -4.14
N ILE A 153 18.44 -11.29 -4.68
CA ILE A 153 18.69 -11.27 -6.12
C ILE A 153 19.33 -12.59 -6.51
N ASN A 154 18.59 -13.42 -7.22
CA ASN A 154 19.03 -14.77 -7.59
C ASN A 154 20.18 -14.70 -8.60
N HIS A 155 21.33 -15.27 -8.22
CA HIS A 155 22.49 -15.50 -9.10
C HIS A 155 22.98 -14.23 -9.83
N ILE A 156 23.38 -13.20 -9.07
CA ILE A 156 24.06 -12.03 -9.63
C ILE A 156 25.32 -12.47 -10.39
N GLN A 157 25.43 -12.04 -11.65
CA GLN A 157 26.63 -12.23 -12.46
C GLN A 157 27.62 -11.08 -12.22
N LEU A 158 28.91 -11.32 -12.43
CA LEU A 158 29.94 -10.29 -12.27
C LEU A 158 29.73 -9.13 -13.27
N GLU A 159 29.26 -9.44 -14.48
CA GLU A 159 28.99 -8.48 -15.55
C GLU A 159 27.52 -8.55 -15.95
N ALA A 160 26.92 -7.36 -16.16
CA ALA A 160 25.52 -7.25 -16.57
C ALA A 160 25.33 -7.64 -18.04
N ARG A 161 24.24 -8.36 -18.34
CA ARG A 161 23.93 -8.76 -19.73
C ARG A 161 23.41 -7.60 -20.56
N LYS A 162 24.09 -7.31 -21.67
CA LYS A 162 23.76 -6.23 -22.61
C LYS A 162 22.34 -6.31 -23.21
N TYR A 163 21.82 -7.53 -23.40
CA TYR A 163 20.49 -7.79 -23.99
C TYR A 163 19.48 -8.32 -22.97
N ALA A 164 19.64 -7.98 -21.68
CA ALA A 164 18.69 -8.38 -20.65
C ALA A 164 17.28 -7.85 -20.95
N TYR A 165 16.30 -8.76 -20.87
CA TYR A 165 14.87 -8.50 -20.96
C TYR A 165 14.19 -9.30 -19.83
N ALA A 166 13.55 -8.60 -18.90
CA ALA A 166 13.16 -9.20 -17.62
C ALA A 166 11.97 -10.16 -17.74
N ASP A 167 11.01 -9.90 -18.62
CA ASP A 167 9.71 -10.61 -18.62
C ASP A 167 9.84 -12.12 -18.74
N PRO A 168 10.61 -12.69 -19.69
CA PRO A 168 10.74 -14.15 -19.80
C PRO A 168 11.39 -14.76 -18.55
N ASP A 169 12.30 -14.03 -17.90
CA ASP A 169 12.97 -14.49 -16.69
C ASP A 169 12.10 -14.35 -15.44
N ILE A 170 11.21 -13.35 -15.37
CA ILE A 170 10.15 -13.28 -14.36
C ILE A 170 9.24 -14.51 -14.50
N ILE A 171 8.78 -14.82 -15.71
CA ILE A 171 7.94 -16.00 -15.96
C ILE A 171 8.68 -17.30 -15.59
N LYS A 172 9.96 -17.45 -15.97
CA LYS A 172 10.76 -18.62 -15.57
C LYS A 172 10.92 -18.73 -14.06
N LEU A 173 11.11 -17.60 -13.36
CA LEU A 173 11.20 -17.57 -11.91
C LEU A 173 9.90 -18.07 -11.26
N LEU A 174 8.75 -17.58 -11.75
CA LEU A 174 7.42 -18.01 -11.29
C LEU A 174 7.17 -19.50 -11.62
N LEU A 175 7.54 -19.96 -12.80
CA LEU A 175 7.43 -21.38 -13.16
C LEU A 175 8.34 -22.28 -12.30
N GLY A 176 9.55 -21.81 -12.03
CA GLY A 176 10.52 -22.53 -11.20
C GLY A 176 10.16 -22.57 -9.71
N SER A 177 9.13 -21.82 -9.30
CA SER A 177 8.61 -21.77 -7.93
C SER A 177 7.47 -22.77 -7.68
N VAL A 178 6.88 -23.32 -8.75
CA VAL A 178 5.80 -24.32 -8.67
C VAL A 178 6.25 -25.52 -7.84
N GLY A 179 5.47 -25.85 -6.81
CA GLY A 179 5.78 -26.91 -5.85
C GLY A 179 6.85 -26.57 -4.79
N LYS A 180 7.54 -25.44 -4.90
CA LYS A 180 8.50 -24.97 -3.87
C LYS A 180 7.87 -24.02 -2.87
N TYR A 181 6.90 -23.23 -3.34
CA TYR A 181 6.18 -22.27 -2.51
C TYR A 181 4.68 -22.57 -2.54
N PRO A 182 3.98 -22.49 -1.39
CA PRO A 182 2.55 -22.73 -1.35
C PRO A 182 1.77 -21.67 -2.14
N VAL A 183 2.30 -20.45 -2.19
CA VAL A 183 1.68 -19.30 -2.87
C VAL A 183 2.72 -18.53 -3.67
N THR A 184 2.31 -17.91 -4.77
CA THR A 184 3.19 -17.02 -5.53
C THR A 184 2.46 -15.73 -5.90
N THR A 185 3.12 -14.59 -5.72
CA THR A 185 2.55 -13.26 -6.00
C THR A 185 3.43 -12.49 -6.98
N LEU A 186 2.85 -12.05 -8.09
CA LEU A 186 3.45 -11.13 -9.05
C LEU A 186 2.87 -9.73 -8.88
N ILE A 187 3.73 -8.73 -8.65
CA ILE A 187 3.35 -7.33 -8.58
C ILE A 187 3.82 -6.65 -9.87
N SER A 188 2.89 -6.34 -10.76
CA SER A 188 3.19 -5.69 -12.04
C SER A 188 2.02 -4.86 -12.55
N ASN A 189 2.34 -3.72 -13.15
CA ASN A 189 1.38 -2.90 -13.88
C ASN A 189 1.27 -3.28 -15.35
N ASP A 190 2.18 -4.09 -15.86
CA ASP A 190 2.15 -4.58 -17.23
C ASP A 190 1.03 -5.62 -17.40
N THR A 191 0.03 -5.29 -18.21
CA THR A 191 -1.11 -6.16 -18.48
C THR A 191 -0.72 -7.39 -19.28
N GLU A 192 0.22 -7.27 -20.23
CA GLU A 192 0.68 -8.39 -21.04
C GLU A 192 1.44 -9.41 -20.17
N LEU A 193 2.33 -8.93 -19.30
CA LEU A 193 3.06 -9.78 -18.36
C LEU A 193 2.10 -10.52 -17.41
N ARG A 194 1.11 -9.83 -16.84
CA ARG A 194 0.11 -10.47 -15.97
C ARG A 194 -0.71 -11.52 -16.72
N ILE A 195 -1.17 -11.23 -17.94
CA ILE A 195 -1.93 -12.20 -18.76
C ILE A 195 -1.09 -13.45 -19.02
N ARG A 196 0.17 -13.27 -19.47
CA ARG A 196 1.08 -14.40 -19.71
C ARG A 196 1.34 -15.22 -18.45
N ALA A 197 1.60 -14.55 -17.32
CA ALA A 197 1.85 -15.23 -16.06
C ALA A 197 0.66 -16.07 -15.60
N ASN A 198 -0.56 -15.51 -15.65
CA ASN A 198 -1.77 -16.24 -15.27
C ASN A 198 -1.96 -17.49 -16.13
N GLN A 199 -1.95 -17.35 -17.47
CA GLN A 199 -2.17 -18.49 -18.37
C GLN A 199 -1.12 -19.60 -18.17
N ILE A 200 0.15 -19.22 -18.10
CA ILE A 200 1.25 -20.18 -18.02
C ILE A 200 1.25 -20.93 -16.68
N LEU A 201 0.89 -20.27 -15.58
CA LEU A 201 0.83 -20.89 -14.26
C LEU A 201 -0.43 -21.75 -14.07
N GLU A 202 -1.55 -21.35 -14.69
CA GLU A 202 -2.76 -22.15 -14.77
C GLU A 202 -2.49 -23.48 -15.50
N ASP A 203 -1.84 -23.44 -16.66
CA ASP A 203 -1.45 -24.63 -17.44
C ASP A 203 -0.52 -25.59 -16.67
N LYS A 204 0.17 -25.09 -15.65
CA LYS A 204 1.09 -25.87 -14.78
C LYS A 204 0.47 -26.26 -13.44
N SER A 205 -0.84 -26.03 -13.28
CA SER A 205 -1.60 -26.38 -12.06
C SER A 205 -1.05 -25.73 -10.79
N GLN A 206 -0.47 -24.53 -10.88
CA GLN A 206 -0.17 -23.73 -9.69
C GLN A 206 -1.49 -23.19 -9.14
N THR A 207 -1.96 -23.75 -8.02
CA THR A 207 -3.32 -23.52 -7.53
C THR A 207 -3.52 -22.16 -6.86
N ASP A 208 -2.46 -21.52 -6.38
CA ASP A 208 -2.56 -20.23 -5.69
C ASP A 208 -1.50 -19.23 -6.19
N PHE A 209 -1.82 -18.66 -7.35
CA PHE A 209 -1.09 -17.55 -7.96
C PHE A 209 -1.94 -16.28 -7.93
N LEU A 210 -1.32 -15.16 -7.56
CA LEU A 210 -1.95 -13.83 -7.64
C LEU A 210 -1.07 -12.88 -8.45
N SER A 211 -1.65 -12.28 -9.49
CA SER A 211 -1.07 -11.11 -10.13
C SER A 211 -1.82 -9.84 -9.72
N ILE A 212 -1.14 -8.86 -9.14
CA ILE A 212 -1.72 -7.61 -8.63
C ILE A 212 -0.98 -6.39 -9.18
N LYS A 213 -1.68 -5.26 -9.37
CA LYS A 213 -1.03 -3.99 -9.72
C LYS A 213 -0.35 -3.39 -8.49
N GLY A 214 0.70 -2.61 -8.70
CA GLY A 214 1.40 -1.94 -7.60
C GLY A 214 0.51 -1.00 -6.81
N GLN A 215 -0.37 -0.24 -7.47
CA GLN A 215 -1.28 0.69 -6.81
C GLN A 215 -2.33 -0.02 -5.97
N ASP A 216 -2.86 -1.14 -6.46
CA ASP A 216 -3.89 -1.90 -5.77
C ASP A 216 -3.30 -2.48 -4.47
N LEU A 217 -2.07 -3.03 -4.54
CA LEU A 217 -1.35 -3.50 -3.37
C LEU A 217 -1.02 -2.36 -2.37
N ASP A 218 -0.62 -1.19 -2.86
CA ASP A 218 -0.35 -0.03 -1.99
C ASP A 218 -1.59 0.37 -1.18
N ILE A 219 -2.76 0.42 -1.84
CA ILE A 219 -4.04 0.72 -1.19
C ILE A 219 -4.36 -0.31 -0.10
N LEU A 220 -4.20 -1.60 -0.40
CA LEU A 220 -4.47 -2.69 0.55
C LEU A 220 -3.56 -2.60 1.78
N ILE A 221 -2.24 -2.46 1.58
CA ILE A 221 -1.29 -2.37 2.71
C ILE A 221 -1.54 -1.09 3.52
N LYS A 222 -1.84 0.03 2.85
CA LYS A 222 -2.14 1.29 3.52
C LYS A 222 -3.38 1.17 4.41
N GLN A 223 -4.48 0.62 3.89
CA GLN A 223 -5.70 0.39 4.67
C GLN A 223 -5.42 -0.51 5.87
N TYR A 224 -4.68 -1.60 5.66
CA TYR A 224 -4.28 -2.51 6.73
C TYR A 224 -3.46 -1.80 7.82
N ARG A 225 -2.46 -1.00 7.43
CA ARG A 225 -1.64 -0.21 8.36
C ARG A 225 -2.45 0.82 9.14
N GLU A 226 -3.39 1.51 8.48
CA GLU A 226 -4.29 2.46 9.14
C GLU A 226 -5.24 1.78 10.12
N ASN A 227 -5.74 0.59 9.79
CA ASN A 227 -6.61 -0.19 10.66
C ASN A 227 -5.86 -0.70 11.90
N ILE A 228 -4.65 -1.23 11.73
CA ILE A 228 -3.78 -1.60 12.86
C ILE A 228 -3.45 -0.38 13.72
N GLY A 229 -3.05 0.72 13.09
CA GLY A 229 -2.76 1.97 13.80
C GLY A 229 -3.95 2.46 14.63
N PHE A 230 -5.18 2.29 14.13
CA PHE A 230 -6.39 2.66 14.87
C PHE A 230 -6.72 1.71 16.02
N LEU A 231 -6.54 0.40 15.86
CA LEU A 231 -6.85 -0.58 16.91
C LEU A 231 -5.85 -0.57 18.07
N TYR A 232 -4.60 -0.18 17.81
CA TYR A 232 -3.50 -0.25 18.77
C TYR A 232 -2.87 1.11 19.13
N SER A 233 -3.50 2.23 18.77
CA SER A 233 -3.16 3.58 19.24
C SER A 233 -3.78 3.90 20.59
#